data_AF-A0A6L4ZNV5-F1
#
_entry.id   AF-A0A6L4ZNV5-F1
#
_cell.length_a   1.000
_cell.length_b   1.000
_cell.length_c   1.000
_cell.angle_alpha   90.00
_cell.angle_beta   90.00
_cell.angle_gamma   90.00
#
_symmetry.space_group_name_H-M   'P 1'
#
loop_
_entity.id
_entity.type
_entity.pdbx_description
1 polymer ?
#
loop_
_entity_poly.entity_id
_entity_poly.type
_entity_poly.pdbx_seq_one_letter_code
_entity_poly.pdbx_strand_id
1 'polypeptide(L)'
;MSSEDSANPKLLQIYKRVLSDFKVVWSIKHHYEVLSYQLGDEDLMQPPFDLNRLYGTLKVLYEVIQKNSSPALINRLETVAHEIVATNEWFDQLDHHISPYDIRVYIEQNPDIDQSQLGSLARYFLGKNKETADDVSKADYMLARAFSWVDDQGIAHINLESEEKLEEAISKLLPRKWRKNQPVGSLGATAQLIYYTEQVRAISSYDQLVSSGVISEIRKFKNDLGESFYSAQVLSRCVQLNVELRNRFNYFYREENEQLKQFSLALLNSTAEIMQNPNNPMSQDGLFSAIEFSQRSSELLAADYNETQPYLEHLAKVRDMLQRTARIHGLDPYAISSPAVENIALALNERNLDNVETVDDTGLQERLSSLNEMIRSIQSAPRPSAVKILNLPHSTLVLSSWEFDAFKPASSDSYFTRLTYDVLKRSVALIAEIQENLALYKLHSDSFQLSNSYLMKLNFYVLQAQKIAEELEKESSSATDRQQIDAACNLSATRQKLLDSCNKIKPIVEKAISKI
;
A
#
# COMPACT_ATOMS: atom_id res chain seq x y z
N MET A 1 -68.94 5.66 -16.29
CA MET A 1 -67.92 6.73 -16.31
C MET A 1 -66.82 6.35 -15.33
N SER A 2 -65.95 5.43 -15.74
CA SER A 2 -64.71 5.08 -15.05
C SER A 2 -63.64 5.99 -15.61
N SER A 3 -63.36 7.11 -14.93
CA SER A 3 -62.15 7.87 -15.20
C SER A 3 -60.98 6.96 -14.83
N GLU A 4 -60.29 6.43 -15.83
CA GLU A 4 -59.07 5.65 -15.64
C GLU A 4 -58.12 6.44 -14.73
N ASP A 5 -57.86 5.87 -13.55
CA ASP A 5 -56.82 6.26 -12.60
C ASP A 5 -55.44 6.04 -13.26
N SER A 6 -55.12 6.85 -14.26
CA SER A 6 -53.78 6.86 -14.82
C SER A 6 -52.81 7.37 -13.74
N ALA A 7 -51.77 6.58 -13.46
CA ALA A 7 -50.76 6.91 -12.47
C ALA A 7 -50.24 8.35 -12.65
N ASN A 8 -50.21 9.13 -11.57
CA ASN A 8 -49.77 10.52 -11.64
C ASN A 8 -48.30 10.58 -12.10
N PRO A 9 -48.00 11.06 -13.32
CA PRO A 9 -46.67 11.00 -13.89
C PRO A 9 -45.63 11.81 -13.09
N LYS A 10 -46.08 12.85 -12.39
CA LYS A 10 -45.22 13.65 -11.49
C LYS A 10 -44.78 12.85 -10.28
N LEU A 11 -45.69 12.08 -9.67
CA LEU A 11 -45.38 11.27 -8.49
C LEU A 11 -44.38 10.15 -8.82
N LEU A 12 -44.58 9.50 -9.98
CA LEU A 12 -43.64 8.50 -10.48
C LEU A 12 -42.25 9.10 -10.78
N GLN A 13 -42.19 10.34 -11.26
CA GLN A 13 -40.94 11.05 -11.47
C GLN A 13 -40.20 11.35 -10.17
N ILE A 14 -40.93 11.77 -9.11
CA ILE A 14 -40.36 11.97 -7.77
C ILE A 14 -39.83 10.65 -7.22
N TYR A 15 -40.63 9.57 -7.28
CA TYR A 15 -40.20 8.24 -6.86
C TYR A 15 -38.91 7.79 -7.55
N LYS A 16 -38.84 7.93 -8.88
CA LYS A 16 -37.64 7.57 -9.66
C LYS A 16 -36.41 8.36 -9.22
N ARG A 17 -36.56 9.63 -8.83
CA ARG A 17 -35.48 10.44 -8.28
C ARG A 17 -35.03 9.89 -6.93
N VAL A 18 -35.94 9.73 -5.98
CA VAL A 18 -35.63 9.21 -4.63
C VAL A 18 -34.99 7.82 -4.70
N LEU A 19 -35.50 6.94 -5.58
CA LEU A 19 -34.91 5.63 -5.81
C LEU A 19 -33.50 5.70 -6.41
N SER A 20 -33.24 6.66 -7.30
CA SER A 20 -31.90 6.88 -7.85
C SER A 20 -30.93 7.30 -6.77
N ASP A 21 -31.33 8.21 -5.89
CA ASP A 21 -30.50 8.68 -4.77
C ASP A 21 -30.25 7.53 -3.78
N PHE A 22 -31.29 6.76 -3.43
CA PHE A 22 -31.16 5.55 -2.60
C PHE A 22 -30.16 4.54 -3.16
N LYS A 23 -30.18 4.28 -4.48
CA LYS A 23 -29.26 3.33 -5.11
C LYS A 23 -27.79 3.74 -4.96
N VAL A 24 -27.51 5.04 -4.98
CA VAL A 24 -26.15 5.55 -4.76
C VAL A 24 -25.74 5.26 -3.31
N VAL A 25 -26.57 5.68 -2.34
CA VAL A 25 -26.33 5.47 -0.90
C VAL A 25 -26.14 3.98 -0.59
N TRP A 26 -27.00 3.14 -1.16
CA TRP A 26 -26.92 1.69 -1.00
C TRP A 26 -25.61 1.11 -1.54
N SER A 27 -25.20 1.55 -2.74
CA SER A 27 -23.98 1.05 -3.37
C SER A 27 -22.73 1.45 -2.60
N ILE A 28 -22.68 2.66 -2.05
CA ILE A 28 -21.48 3.16 -1.36
C ILE A 28 -21.38 2.64 0.08
N LYS A 29 -22.50 2.29 0.72
CA LYS A 29 -22.53 1.81 2.12
C LYS A 29 -21.50 0.71 2.38
N HIS A 30 -21.48 -0.31 1.54
CA HIS A 30 -20.58 -1.43 1.75
C HIS A 30 -19.10 -1.02 1.69
N HIS A 31 -18.74 -0.12 0.78
CA HIS A 31 -17.36 0.35 0.63
C HIS A 31 -16.92 1.18 1.84
N TYR A 32 -17.78 2.07 2.32
CA TYR A 32 -17.49 2.90 3.49
C TYR A 32 -17.45 2.12 4.80
N GLU A 33 -18.26 1.07 4.96
CA GLU A 33 -18.19 0.18 6.13
C GLU A 33 -16.85 -0.57 6.20
N VAL A 34 -16.30 -0.95 5.05
CA VAL A 34 -14.97 -1.61 5.01
C VAL A 34 -13.85 -0.59 5.25
N LEU A 35 -13.93 0.58 4.62
CA LEU A 35 -12.96 1.66 4.80
C LEU A 35 -12.93 2.18 6.25
N SER A 36 -14.09 2.38 6.88
CA SER A 36 -14.16 2.85 8.28
C SER A 36 -13.57 1.85 9.26
N TYR A 37 -13.76 0.55 9.02
CA TYR A 37 -13.17 -0.51 9.84
C TYR A 37 -11.63 -0.47 9.81
N GLN A 38 -11.04 -0.17 8.65
CA GLN A 38 -9.59 -0.06 8.50
C GLN A 38 -9.00 1.17 9.22
N LEU A 39 -9.80 2.23 9.37
CA LEU A 39 -9.40 3.48 10.03
C LEU A 39 -9.56 3.45 11.56
N GLY A 40 -10.20 2.41 12.12
CA GLY A 40 -10.29 2.20 13.57
C GLY A 40 -11.26 3.11 14.32
N ASP A 41 -12.18 3.77 13.62
CA ASP A 41 -13.14 4.70 14.23
C ASP A 41 -14.46 3.98 14.57
N GLU A 42 -14.54 3.40 15.76
CA GLU A 42 -15.74 2.67 16.23
C GLU A 42 -16.96 3.58 16.44
N ASP A 43 -16.76 4.87 16.69
CA ASP A 43 -17.83 5.82 16.99
C ASP A 43 -18.66 6.20 15.74
N LEU A 44 -18.15 5.91 14.53
CA LEU A 44 -18.82 6.20 13.26
C LEU A 44 -19.51 4.98 12.63
N MET A 45 -19.74 3.89 13.38
CA MET A 45 -20.10 2.60 12.79
C MET A 45 -21.56 2.45 12.30
N GLN A 46 -22.50 3.32 12.67
CA GLN A 46 -23.90 3.11 12.29
C GLN A 46 -24.53 4.30 11.54
N PRO A 47 -25.11 4.05 10.35
CA PRO A 47 -25.87 5.08 9.66
C PRO A 47 -27.09 5.48 10.49
N PRO A 48 -27.54 6.75 10.40
CA PRO A 48 -28.66 7.24 11.20
C PRO A 48 -29.98 6.50 10.91
N PHE A 49 -30.08 5.82 9.77
CA PHE A 49 -31.26 5.08 9.34
C PHE A 49 -30.88 3.72 8.75
N ASP A 50 -31.74 2.71 9.00
CA ASP A 50 -31.62 1.39 8.39
C ASP A 50 -32.01 1.43 6.91
N LEU A 51 -31.02 1.27 6.02
CA LEU A 51 -31.24 1.27 4.58
C LEU A 51 -32.15 0.12 4.11
N ASN A 52 -32.22 -1.01 4.82
CA ASN A 52 -33.13 -2.10 4.47
C ASN A 52 -34.58 -1.68 4.66
N ARG A 53 -34.86 -0.97 5.75
CA ARG A 53 -36.18 -0.37 6.02
C ARG A 53 -36.56 0.67 4.97
N LEU A 54 -35.60 1.50 4.54
CA LEU A 54 -35.83 2.48 3.46
C LEU A 54 -36.17 1.78 2.14
N TYR A 55 -35.42 0.74 1.77
CA TYR A 55 -35.71 -0.05 0.58
C TYR A 55 -37.10 -0.70 0.62
N GLY A 56 -37.44 -1.33 1.75
CA GLY A 56 -38.78 -1.90 1.96
C GLY A 56 -39.89 -0.86 1.81
N THR A 57 -39.68 0.35 2.33
CA THR A 57 -40.61 1.48 2.19
C THR A 57 -40.75 1.90 0.72
N LEU A 58 -39.64 2.05 -0.01
CA LEU A 58 -39.66 2.40 -1.43
C LEU A 58 -40.38 1.36 -2.28
N LYS A 59 -40.17 0.07 -2.00
CA LYS A 59 -40.87 -1.01 -2.70
C LYS A 59 -42.38 -0.94 -2.53
N VAL A 60 -42.86 -0.73 -1.30
CA VAL A 60 -44.30 -0.56 -1.02
C VAL A 60 -44.85 0.69 -1.71
N LEU A 61 -44.12 1.81 -1.66
CA LEU A 61 -44.54 3.05 -2.32
C LEU A 61 -44.69 2.88 -3.84
N TYR A 62 -43.80 2.14 -4.50
CA TYR A 62 -43.90 1.87 -5.93
C TYR A 62 -45.22 1.17 -6.31
N GLU A 63 -45.63 0.16 -5.54
CA GLU A 63 -46.85 -0.59 -5.79
C GLU A 63 -48.11 0.26 -5.57
N VAL A 64 -48.10 1.15 -4.57
CA VAL A 64 -49.25 2.01 -4.24
C VAL A 64 -49.37 3.20 -5.19
N ILE A 65 -48.25 3.80 -5.62
CA ILE A 65 -48.21 4.94 -6.57
C ILE A 65 -48.85 4.58 -7.92
N GLN A 66 -48.76 3.31 -8.33
CA GLN A 66 -49.41 2.85 -9.56
C GLN A 66 -50.95 2.84 -9.48
N LYS A 67 -51.52 2.81 -8.27
CA LYS A 67 -52.96 2.61 -8.03
C LYS A 67 -53.65 3.82 -7.41
N ASN A 68 -52.90 4.74 -6.79
CA ASN A 68 -53.47 5.84 -6.00
C ASN A 68 -52.55 7.06 -6.04
N SER A 69 -53.14 8.26 -6.08
CA SER A 69 -52.45 9.56 -6.05
C SER A 69 -52.77 10.35 -4.77
N SER A 70 -52.77 9.68 -3.62
CA SER A 70 -53.06 10.31 -2.32
C SER A 70 -51.93 11.26 -1.88
N PRO A 71 -52.25 12.44 -1.30
CA PRO A 71 -51.25 13.34 -0.68
C PRO A 71 -50.37 12.66 0.38
N ALA A 72 -50.88 11.62 1.05
CA ALA A 72 -50.10 10.85 2.03
C ALA A 72 -48.88 10.15 1.40
N LEU A 73 -48.94 9.77 0.11
CA LEU A 73 -47.80 9.18 -0.59
C LEU A 73 -46.70 10.19 -0.85
N ILE A 74 -47.06 11.45 -1.13
CA ILE A 74 -46.10 12.55 -1.31
C ILE A 74 -45.35 12.76 0.00
N ASN A 75 -46.07 12.95 1.11
CA ASN A 75 -45.46 13.14 2.43
C ASN A 75 -44.51 11.97 2.80
N ARG A 76 -44.91 10.73 2.49
CA ARG A 76 -44.08 9.56 2.78
C ARG A 76 -42.83 9.50 1.90
N LEU A 77 -42.93 9.86 0.62
CA LEU A 77 -41.76 9.98 -0.27
C LEU A 77 -40.82 11.08 0.19
N GLU A 78 -41.36 12.22 0.62
CA GLU A 78 -40.57 13.30 1.19
C GLU A 78 -39.86 12.84 2.46
N THR A 79 -40.53 12.11 3.36
CA THR A 79 -39.86 11.53 4.54
C THR A 79 -38.68 10.65 4.15
N VAL A 80 -38.86 9.71 3.21
CA VAL A 80 -37.78 8.84 2.74
C VAL A 80 -36.65 9.65 2.09
N ALA A 81 -36.98 10.69 1.33
CA ALA A 81 -35.98 11.57 0.73
C ALA A 81 -35.15 12.29 1.80
N HIS A 82 -35.76 12.77 2.89
CA HIS A 82 -35.04 13.38 4.01
C HIS A 82 -34.14 12.36 4.73
N GLU A 83 -34.63 11.12 4.96
CA GLU A 83 -33.82 10.05 5.55
C GLU A 83 -32.59 9.69 4.69
N ILE A 84 -32.74 9.69 3.36
CA ILE A 84 -31.63 9.49 2.41
C ILE A 84 -30.64 10.66 2.45
N VAL A 85 -31.13 11.91 2.51
CA VAL A 85 -30.27 13.10 2.61
C VAL A 85 -29.44 13.06 3.90
N ALA A 86 -30.06 12.76 5.04
CA ALA A 86 -29.36 12.63 6.31
C ALA A 86 -28.33 11.49 6.30
N THR A 87 -28.61 10.39 5.59
CA THR A 87 -27.62 9.31 5.42
C THR A 87 -26.45 9.75 4.53
N ASN A 88 -26.69 10.53 3.48
CA ASN A 88 -25.62 11.12 2.67
C ASN A 88 -24.77 12.10 3.48
N GLU A 89 -25.37 12.95 4.31
CA GLU A 89 -24.63 13.87 5.19
C GLU A 89 -23.75 13.12 6.20
N TRP A 90 -24.18 11.94 6.65
CA TRP A 90 -23.37 11.05 7.47
C TRP A 90 -22.20 10.42 6.68
N PHE A 91 -22.42 9.97 5.43
CA PHE A 91 -21.31 9.54 4.56
C PHE A 91 -20.33 10.68 4.27
N ASP A 92 -20.83 11.90 4.10
CA ASP A 92 -19.97 13.06 3.91
C ASP A 92 -19.06 13.25 5.11
N GLN A 93 -19.56 13.10 6.35
CA GLN A 93 -18.73 13.17 7.57
C GLN A 93 -17.64 12.09 7.59
N LEU A 94 -17.99 10.83 7.31
CA LEU A 94 -17.04 9.73 7.18
C LEU A 94 -15.95 10.03 6.14
N ASP A 95 -16.36 10.52 4.97
CA ASP A 95 -15.45 10.77 3.86
C ASP A 95 -14.41 11.87 4.14
N HIS A 96 -14.65 12.78 5.09
CA HIS A 96 -13.65 13.76 5.51
C HIS A 96 -12.42 13.11 6.16
N HIS A 97 -12.55 11.88 6.67
CA HIS A 97 -11.46 11.11 7.25
C HIS A 97 -10.76 10.19 6.24
N ILE A 98 -11.28 10.08 5.03
CA ILE A 98 -10.77 9.19 3.99
C ILE A 98 -10.08 10.05 2.96
N SER A 99 -8.77 9.91 2.81
CA SER A 99 -8.03 10.64 1.77
C SER A 99 -8.28 10.02 0.38
N PRO A 100 -7.96 10.74 -0.71
CA PRO A 100 -7.95 10.13 -2.05
C PRO A 100 -7.03 8.91 -2.15
N TYR A 101 -5.97 8.86 -1.33
CA TYR A 101 -5.04 7.74 -1.27
C TYR A 101 -5.68 6.48 -0.70
N ASP A 102 -6.36 6.60 0.45
CA ASP A 102 -7.02 5.46 1.12
C ASP A 102 -8.01 4.75 0.20
N ILE A 103 -8.78 5.52 -0.58
CA ILE A 103 -9.71 4.98 -1.57
C ILE A 103 -8.98 4.22 -2.69
N ARG A 104 -7.83 4.71 -3.16
CA ARG A 104 -7.03 4.03 -4.20
C ARG A 104 -6.55 2.68 -3.68
N VAL A 105 -5.94 2.66 -2.50
CA VAL A 105 -5.45 1.44 -1.86
C VAL A 105 -6.59 0.44 -1.68
N TYR A 106 -7.72 0.90 -1.15
CA TYR A 106 -8.90 0.05 -0.98
C TYR A 106 -9.36 -0.57 -2.30
N ILE A 107 -9.45 0.19 -3.38
CA ILE A 107 -9.90 -0.33 -4.69
C ILE A 107 -8.88 -1.28 -5.30
N GLU A 108 -7.59 -1.01 -5.13
CA GLU A 108 -6.51 -1.87 -5.63
C GLU A 108 -6.45 -3.21 -4.88
N GLN A 109 -6.75 -3.20 -3.58
CA GLN A 109 -6.82 -4.41 -2.75
C GLN A 109 -8.11 -5.22 -2.98
N ASN A 110 -9.14 -4.63 -3.60
CA ASN A 110 -10.44 -5.27 -3.82
C ASN A 110 -10.75 -5.33 -5.33
N PRO A 111 -10.09 -6.24 -6.09
CA PRO A 111 -10.26 -6.34 -7.54
C PRO A 111 -11.67 -6.77 -7.97
N ASP A 112 -12.46 -7.33 -7.06
CA ASP A 112 -13.86 -7.72 -7.29
C ASP A 112 -14.81 -6.52 -7.42
N ILE A 113 -14.34 -5.29 -7.14
CA ILE A 113 -15.14 -4.09 -7.32
C ILE A 113 -15.36 -3.86 -8.83
N ASP A 114 -16.60 -4.05 -9.27
CA ASP A 114 -16.95 -3.94 -10.68
C ASP A 114 -17.09 -2.47 -11.16
N GLN A 115 -17.17 -2.29 -12.48
CA GLN A 115 -17.32 -0.96 -13.09
C GLN A 115 -18.61 -0.23 -12.68
N SER A 116 -19.67 -0.98 -12.32
CA SER A 116 -20.95 -0.39 -11.88
C SER A 116 -20.84 0.18 -10.46
N GLN A 117 -20.12 -0.50 -9.57
CA GLN A 117 -19.80 -0.02 -8.23
C GLN A 117 -18.90 1.22 -8.30
N LEU A 118 -17.84 1.19 -9.11
CA LEU A 118 -16.99 2.37 -9.36
C LEU A 118 -17.78 3.55 -9.93
N GLY A 119 -18.69 3.30 -10.87
CA GLY A 119 -19.58 4.33 -11.41
C GLY A 119 -20.54 4.91 -10.35
N SER A 120 -20.94 4.11 -9.36
CA SER A 120 -21.79 4.56 -8.25
C SER A 120 -21.01 5.41 -7.24
N LEU A 121 -19.76 5.03 -6.94
CA LEU A 121 -18.82 5.85 -6.16
C LEU A 121 -18.50 7.18 -6.88
N ALA A 122 -18.21 7.15 -8.18
CA ALA A 122 -18.01 8.36 -8.98
C ALA A 122 -19.24 9.28 -8.92
N ARG A 123 -20.45 8.72 -9.09
CA ARG A 123 -21.71 9.47 -9.00
C ARG A 123 -21.90 10.10 -7.62
N TYR A 124 -21.49 9.42 -6.54
CA TYR A 124 -21.53 9.97 -5.20
C TYR A 124 -20.66 11.23 -5.07
N PHE A 125 -19.37 11.14 -5.42
CA PHE A 125 -18.45 12.30 -5.33
C PHE A 125 -18.87 13.45 -6.25
N LEU A 126 -19.31 13.15 -7.48
CA LEU A 126 -19.81 14.16 -8.41
C LEU A 126 -21.13 14.80 -7.94
N GLY A 127 -21.84 14.15 -7.02
CA GLY A 127 -23.15 14.56 -6.51
C GLY A 127 -23.13 15.38 -5.23
N LYS A 128 -21.97 15.57 -4.61
CA LYS A 128 -21.85 16.34 -3.36
C LYS A 128 -22.25 17.80 -3.53
N ASN A 129 -22.76 18.38 -2.44
CA ASN A 129 -23.20 19.78 -2.42
C ASN A 129 -22.03 20.75 -2.18
N LYS A 130 -21.03 20.33 -1.40
CA LYS A 130 -19.79 21.05 -1.14
C LYS A 130 -18.66 20.24 -1.75
N GLU A 131 -18.03 20.82 -2.74
CA GLU A 131 -17.04 20.15 -3.56
C GLU A 131 -15.66 20.53 -3.01
N THR A 132 -14.88 19.53 -2.58
CA THR A 132 -13.50 19.71 -2.14
C THR A 132 -12.52 19.25 -3.21
N ALA A 133 -11.25 19.66 -3.10
CA ALA A 133 -10.19 19.16 -3.99
C ALA A 133 -10.00 17.64 -3.87
N ASP A 134 -10.26 17.08 -2.69
CA ASP A 134 -10.21 15.64 -2.45
C ASP A 134 -11.36 14.93 -3.16
N ASP A 135 -12.58 15.48 -3.14
CA ASP A 135 -13.72 14.93 -3.89
C ASP A 135 -13.45 14.88 -5.40
N VAL A 136 -12.84 15.94 -5.94
CA VAL A 136 -12.41 16.02 -7.34
C VAL A 136 -11.41 14.91 -7.63
N SER A 137 -10.40 14.74 -6.77
CA SER A 137 -9.37 13.70 -6.93
C SER A 137 -9.93 12.28 -6.82
N LYS A 138 -10.87 12.04 -5.91
CA LYS A 138 -11.57 10.75 -5.74
C LYS A 138 -12.44 10.45 -6.95
N ALA A 139 -13.25 11.41 -7.41
CA ALA A 139 -14.09 11.28 -8.59
C ALA A 139 -13.26 11.00 -9.86
N ASP A 140 -12.18 11.74 -10.05
CA ASP A 140 -11.24 11.59 -11.17
C ASP A 140 -10.64 10.17 -11.23
N TYR A 141 -10.20 9.63 -10.08
CA TYR A 141 -9.71 8.27 -9.99
C TYR A 141 -10.81 7.23 -10.21
N MET A 142 -12.00 7.39 -9.61
CA MET A 142 -13.13 6.47 -9.82
C MET A 142 -13.51 6.37 -11.29
N LEU A 143 -13.59 7.50 -11.99
CA LEU A 143 -13.94 7.55 -13.41
C LEU A 143 -12.85 6.87 -14.26
N ALA A 144 -11.58 7.19 -14.00
CA ALA A 144 -10.48 6.56 -14.73
C ALA A 144 -10.51 5.04 -14.56
N ARG A 145 -10.77 4.53 -13.35
CA ARG A 145 -10.86 3.09 -13.08
C ARG A 145 -12.13 2.45 -13.66
N ALA A 146 -13.29 3.12 -13.57
CA ALA A 146 -14.57 2.62 -14.08
C ALA A 146 -14.57 2.45 -15.60
N PHE A 147 -13.87 3.34 -16.31
CA PHE A 147 -13.83 3.37 -17.77
C PHE A 147 -12.52 2.84 -18.36
N SER A 148 -11.67 2.18 -17.57
CA SER A 148 -10.47 1.51 -18.07
C SER A 148 -10.35 0.07 -17.61
N TRP A 149 -9.66 -0.72 -18.40
CA TRP A 149 -9.23 -2.08 -18.08
C TRP A 149 -7.74 -2.21 -18.36
N VAL A 150 -7.09 -3.19 -17.76
CA VAL A 150 -5.65 -3.43 -17.93
C VAL A 150 -5.50 -4.77 -18.63
N ASP A 151 -4.74 -4.81 -19.72
CA ASP A 151 -4.46 -6.05 -20.45
C ASP A 151 -3.39 -6.91 -19.76
N ASP A 152 -3.12 -8.10 -20.30
CA ASP A 152 -2.10 -9.01 -19.78
C ASP A 152 -0.68 -8.40 -19.82
N GLN A 153 -0.47 -7.38 -20.65
CA GLN A 153 0.78 -6.63 -20.73
C GLN A 153 0.83 -5.47 -19.72
N GLY A 154 -0.19 -5.28 -18.89
CA GLY A 154 -0.26 -4.19 -17.92
C GLY A 154 -0.54 -2.81 -18.53
N ILE A 155 -0.97 -2.75 -19.80
CA ILE A 155 -1.35 -1.52 -20.48
C ILE A 155 -2.82 -1.25 -20.20
N ALA A 156 -3.11 -0.05 -19.72
CA ALA A 156 -4.47 0.41 -19.48
C ALA A 156 -5.11 0.90 -20.79
N HIS A 157 -6.32 0.42 -21.05
CA HIS A 157 -7.14 0.75 -22.22
C HIS A 157 -8.49 1.29 -21.77
N ILE A 158 -9.06 2.23 -22.52
CA ILE A 158 -10.41 2.73 -22.26
C ILE A 158 -11.43 1.68 -22.73
N ASN A 159 -12.42 1.37 -21.89
CA ASN A 159 -13.44 0.34 -22.16
C ASN A 159 -14.55 0.78 -23.13
N LEU A 160 -14.32 1.83 -23.92
CA LEU A 160 -15.31 2.41 -24.83
C LEU A 160 -14.65 2.76 -26.16
N GLU A 161 -15.36 2.44 -27.25
CA GLU A 161 -14.86 2.54 -28.62
C GLU A 161 -14.59 3.97 -29.09
N SER A 162 -15.27 4.96 -28.52
CA SER A 162 -15.13 6.36 -28.93
C SER A 162 -15.22 7.32 -27.75
N GLU A 163 -14.62 8.50 -27.92
CA GLU A 163 -14.71 9.60 -26.96
C GLU A 163 -16.15 10.05 -26.72
N GLU A 164 -16.98 10.07 -27.77
CA GLU A 164 -18.40 10.42 -27.70
C GLU A 164 -19.18 9.47 -26.79
N LYS A 165 -18.90 8.15 -26.90
CA LYS A 165 -19.51 7.13 -26.03
C LYS A 165 -19.05 7.30 -24.57
N LEU A 166 -17.78 7.64 -24.36
CA LEU A 166 -17.24 7.94 -23.02
C LEU A 166 -17.92 9.18 -22.42
N GLU A 167 -18.05 10.25 -23.18
CA GLU A 167 -18.76 11.45 -22.75
C GLU A 167 -20.23 11.16 -22.43
N GLU A 168 -20.93 10.38 -23.26
CA GLU A 168 -22.32 9.99 -23.02
C GLU A 168 -22.46 9.15 -21.73
N ALA A 169 -21.53 8.22 -21.51
CA ALA A 169 -21.51 7.39 -20.31
C ALA A 169 -21.27 8.24 -19.04
N ILE A 170 -20.29 9.15 -19.08
CA ILE A 170 -20.00 10.07 -17.97
C ILE A 170 -21.18 11.02 -17.73
N SER A 171 -21.82 11.53 -18.78
CA SER A 171 -23.02 12.38 -18.67
C SER A 171 -24.14 11.69 -17.90
N LYS A 172 -24.30 10.37 -18.03
CA LYS A 172 -25.27 9.58 -17.24
C LYS A 172 -24.91 9.45 -15.77
N LEU A 173 -23.65 9.65 -15.39
CA LEU A 173 -23.20 9.69 -14.00
C LEU A 173 -23.44 11.07 -13.37
N LEU A 174 -23.38 12.14 -14.17
CA LEU A 174 -23.50 13.51 -13.67
C LEU A 174 -24.90 13.84 -13.06
N PRO A 175 -24.92 14.59 -11.95
CA PRO A 175 -26.14 15.22 -11.44
C PRO A 175 -26.89 16.01 -12.50
N ARG A 176 -28.21 16.12 -12.33
CA ARG A 176 -29.07 16.82 -13.29
C ARG A 176 -28.71 18.31 -13.46
N LYS A 177 -28.16 18.95 -12.43
CA LYS A 177 -27.70 20.36 -12.48
C LYS A 177 -26.61 20.55 -13.54
N TRP A 178 -25.64 19.64 -13.58
CA TRP A 178 -24.50 19.69 -14.50
C TRP A 178 -24.85 19.22 -15.91
N ARG A 179 -25.75 18.24 -16.05
CA ARG A 179 -26.19 17.76 -17.38
C ARG A 179 -26.89 18.82 -18.23
N LYS A 180 -27.59 19.78 -17.62
CA LYS A 180 -28.36 20.80 -18.34
C LYS A 180 -27.57 22.05 -18.66
N ASN A 181 -26.62 22.38 -17.80
CA ASN A 181 -25.88 23.62 -17.84
C ASN A 181 -24.41 23.27 -18.07
N GLN A 182 -23.95 23.44 -19.30
CA GLN A 182 -22.53 23.30 -19.59
C GLN A 182 -21.76 24.42 -18.87
N PRO A 183 -20.81 24.10 -17.98
CA PRO A 183 -20.04 25.12 -17.28
C PRO A 183 -19.25 26.01 -18.26
N VAL A 184 -19.19 27.31 -17.96
CA VAL A 184 -18.38 28.26 -18.72
C VAL A 184 -16.90 27.88 -18.57
N GLY A 185 -16.15 27.85 -19.68
CA GLY A 185 -14.73 27.47 -19.68
C GLY A 185 -14.45 26.01 -20.04
N SER A 186 -15.48 25.16 -20.15
CA SER A 186 -15.33 23.73 -20.49
C SER A 186 -14.49 23.48 -21.76
N LEU A 187 -14.66 24.32 -22.80
CA LEU A 187 -13.93 24.19 -24.06
C LEU A 187 -12.42 24.49 -23.88
N GLY A 188 -12.10 25.55 -23.14
CA GLY A 188 -10.71 25.92 -22.84
C GLY A 188 -10.05 24.86 -21.96
N ALA A 189 -10.78 24.35 -20.96
CA ALA A 189 -10.32 23.27 -20.11
C ALA A 189 -10.03 21.99 -20.89
N THR A 190 -10.93 21.62 -21.81
CA THR A 190 -10.77 20.49 -22.72
C THR A 190 -9.51 20.63 -23.58
N ALA A 191 -9.30 21.81 -24.20
CA ALA A 191 -8.11 22.08 -25.00
C ALA A 191 -6.81 21.94 -24.19
N GLN A 192 -6.81 22.44 -22.95
CA GLN A 192 -5.65 22.34 -22.05
C GLN A 192 -5.36 20.88 -21.65
N LEU A 193 -6.39 20.06 -21.39
CA LEU A 193 -6.21 18.63 -21.10
C LEU A 193 -5.67 17.85 -22.29
N ILE A 194 -6.10 18.19 -23.51
CA ILE A 194 -5.53 17.63 -24.75
C ILE A 194 -4.04 17.99 -24.83
N TYR A 195 -3.69 19.27 -24.60
CA TYR A 195 -2.30 19.70 -24.58
C TYR A 195 -1.46 18.94 -23.55
N TYR A 196 -1.96 18.75 -22.32
CA TYR A 196 -1.28 17.93 -21.31
C TYR A 196 -1.13 16.46 -21.73
N THR A 197 -2.14 15.89 -22.40
CA THR A 197 -2.07 14.52 -22.90
C THR A 197 -0.94 14.37 -23.92
N GLU A 198 -0.80 15.33 -24.84
CA GLU A 198 0.29 15.35 -25.82
C GLU A 198 1.66 15.56 -25.15
N GLN A 199 1.75 16.41 -24.13
CA GLN A 199 2.99 16.56 -23.36
C GLN A 199 3.40 15.25 -22.68
N VAL A 200 2.46 14.55 -22.05
CA VAL A 200 2.72 13.25 -21.42
C VAL A 200 3.16 12.21 -22.45
N ARG A 201 2.58 12.20 -23.65
CA ARG A 201 3.00 11.34 -24.76
C ARG A 201 4.40 11.64 -25.29
N ALA A 202 4.81 12.91 -25.23
CA ALA A 202 6.11 13.37 -25.68
C ALA A 202 7.24 13.07 -24.69
N ILE A 203 6.90 12.65 -23.46
CA ILE A 203 7.89 12.19 -22.48
C ILE A 203 8.47 10.87 -22.97
N SER A 204 9.79 10.80 -22.99
CA SER A 204 10.57 9.69 -23.56
C SER A 204 11.46 8.96 -22.54
N SER A 205 11.53 9.46 -21.31
CA SER A 205 12.27 8.80 -20.23
C SER A 205 11.63 9.05 -18.86
N TYR A 206 11.99 8.20 -17.90
CA TYR A 206 11.59 8.36 -16.50
C TYR A 206 12.06 9.69 -15.91
N ASP A 207 13.30 10.11 -16.21
CA ASP A 207 13.82 11.40 -15.75
C ASP A 207 12.99 12.57 -16.21
N GLN A 208 12.61 12.56 -17.49
CA GLN A 208 11.78 13.61 -18.05
C GLN A 208 10.40 13.59 -17.38
N LEU A 209 9.86 12.41 -17.04
CA LEU A 209 8.60 12.31 -16.29
C LEU A 209 8.71 12.96 -14.91
N VAL A 210 9.75 12.65 -14.14
CA VAL A 210 9.93 13.15 -12.77
C VAL A 210 10.33 14.63 -12.76
N SER A 211 11.24 15.05 -13.64
CA SER A 211 11.81 16.41 -13.63
C SER A 211 11.00 17.46 -14.41
N SER A 212 10.12 17.05 -15.34
CA SER A 212 9.32 18.01 -16.13
C SER A 212 8.33 18.82 -15.29
N GLY A 213 7.96 18.33 -14.10
CA GLY A 213 6.90 18.94 -13.28
C GLY A 213 5.50 18.79 -13.87
N VAL A 214 5.33 18.09 -15.00
CA VAL A 214 4.06 17.99 -15.72
C VAL A 214 2.94 17.41 -14.86
N ILE A 215 3.26 16.43 -13.99
CA ILE A 215 2.28 15.79 -13.10
C ILE A 215 1.73 16.80 -12.10
N SER A 216 2.61 17.62 -11.50
CA SER A 216 2.24 18.68 -10.56
C SER A 216 1.42 19.77 -11.23
N GLU A 217 1.77 20.16 -12.47
CA GLU A 217 0.99 21.11 -13.26
C GLU A 217 -0.40 20.58 -13.59
N ILE A 218 -0.51 19.31 -14.02
CA ILE A 218 -1.79 18.66 -14.31
C ILE A 218 -2.68 18.63 -13.07
N ARG A 219 -2.12 18.23 -11.91
CA ARG A 219 -2.85 18.19 -10.63
C ARG A 219 -3.37 19.57 -10.24
N LYS A 220 -2.49 20.57 -10.27
CA LYS A 220 -2.87 21.97 -10.00
C LYS A 220 -3.97 22.43 -10.94
N PHE A 221 -3.80 22.18 -12.23
CA PHE A 221 -4.80 22.53 -13.24
C PHE A 221 -6.15 21.87 -12.97
N LYS A 222 -6.20 20.57 -12.64
CA LYS A 222 -7.44 19.87 -12.29
C LYS A 222 -8.13 20.48 -11.06
N ASN A 223 -7.37 20.86 -10.05
CA ASN A 223 -7.90 21.52 -8.86
C ASN A 223 -8.43 22.94 -9.16
N ASP A 224 -7.82 23.63 -10.13
CA ASP A 224 -8.20 24.98 -10.55
C ASP A 224 -9.40 25.00 -11.54
N LEU A 225 -9.90 23.84 -11.99
CA LEU A 225 -11.02 23.76 -12.95
C LEU A 225 -12.34 24.30 -12.41
N GLY A 226 -12.55 24.26 -11.08
CA GLY A 226 -13.81 24.63 -10.44
C GLY A 226 -15.01 23.93 -11.09
N GLU A 227 -16.05 24.69 -11.42
CA GLU A 227 -17.27 24.14 -12.04
C GLU A 227 -17.02 23.46 -13.40
N SER A 228 -15.96 23.84 -14.13
CA SER A 228 -15.63 23.21 -15.43
C SER A 228 -15.28 21.73 -15.29
N PHE A 229 -14.83 21.28 -14.10
CA PHE A 229 -14.59 19.87 -13.82
C PHE A 229 -15.85 19.02 -14.00
N TYR A 230 -17.04 19.57 -13.79
CA TYR A 230 -18.32 18.83 -13.89
C TYR A 230 -18.89 18.77 -15.31
N SER A 231 -18.13 19.19 -16.30
CA SER A 231 -18.47 18.99 -17.71
C SER A 231 -18.12 17.57 -18.15
N ALA A 232 -19.06 16.86 -18.78
CA ALA A 232 -18.84 15.49 -19.26
C ALA A 232 -17.65 15.42 -20.23
N GLN A 233 -17.47 16.46 -21.07
CA GLN A 233 -16.36 16.59 -22.00
C GLN A 233 -15.00 16.79 -21.29
N VAL A 234 -14.98 17.53 -20.18
CA VAL A 234 -13.75 17.74 -19.39
C VAL A 234 -13.39 16.45 -18.66
N LEU A 235 -14.36 15.79 -18.04
CA LEU A 235 -14.16 14.50 -17.36
C LEU A 235 -13.71 13.40 -18.32
N SER A 236 -14.25 13.33 -19.54
CA SER A 236 -13.80 12.34 -20.53
C SER A 236 -12.33 12.54 -20.90
N ARG A 237 -11.87 13.80 -21.00
CA ARG A 237 -10.45 14.12 -21.18
C ARG A 237 -9.60 13.85 -19.95
N CYS A 238 -10.11 14.08 -18.75
CA CYS A 238 -9.43 13.69 -17.52
C CYS A 238 -9.20 12.18 -17.46
N VAL A 239 -10.19 11.36 -17.85
CA VAL A 239 -10.07 9.90 -17.95
C VAL A 239 -8.98 9.52 -18.95
N GLN A 240 -8.99 10.09 -20.16
CA GLN A 240 -7.96 9.84 -21.18
C GLN A 240 -6.55 10.20 -20.68
N LEU A 241 -6.41 11.38 -20.08
CA LEU A 241 -5.15 11.86 -19.53
C LEU A 241 -4.63 10.93 -18.42
N ASN A 242 -5.51 10.47 -17.52
CA ASN A 242 -5.13 9.55 -16.44
C ASN A 242 -4.69 8.19 -16.96
N VAL A 243 -5.38 7.66 -17.98
CA VAL A 243 -4.98 6.39 -18.62
C VAL A 243 -3.61 6.53 -19.30
N GLU A 244 -3.38 7.62 -20.03
CA GLU A 244 -2.08 7.89 -20.66
C GLU A 244 -0.97 8.06 -19.62
N LEU A 245 -1.20 8.86 -18.57
CA LEU A 245 -0.26 9.04 -17.46
C LEU A 245 0.09 7.69 -16.82
N ARG A 246 -0.91 6.86 -16.54
CA ARG A 246 -0.71 5.52 -15.97
C ARG A 246 0.14 4.65 -16.90
N ASN A 247 -0.15 4.64 -18.20
CA ASN A 247 0.60 3.86 -19.17
C ASN A 247 2.06 4.31 -19.27
N ARG A 248 2.30 5.62 -19.33
CA ARG A 248 3.66 6.17 -19.38
C ARG A 248 4.43 5.91 -18.10
N PHE A 249 3.79 6.12 -16.95
CA PHE A 249 4.39 5.81 -15.66
C PHE A 249 4.76 4.33 -15.59
N ASN A 250 3.82 3.42 -15.85
CA ASN A 250 4.07 1.98 -15.81
C ASN A 250 5.17 1.53 -16.77
N TYR A 251 5.20 2.08 -17.98
CA TYR A 251 6.23 1.80 -18.98
C TYR A 251 7.62 2.18 -18.47
N PHE A 252 7.82 3.45 -18.13
CA PHE A 252 9.11 3.94 -17.66
C PHE A 252 9.52 3.28 -16.36
N TYR A 253 8.56 3.02 -15.48
CA TYR A 253 8.81 2.35 -14.22
C TYR A 253 9.35 0.93 -14.39
N ARG A 254 8.74 0.15 -15.30
CA ARG A 254 9.20 -1.21 -15.61
C ARG A 254 10.57 -1.18 -16.27
N GLU A 255 10.77 -0.27 -17.21
CA GLU A 255 12.05 -0.08 -17.87
C GLU A 255 13.16 0.26 -16.86
N GLU A 256 12.93 1.24 -15.98
CA GLU A 256 13.91 1.63 -14.95
C GLU A 256 14.16 0.52 -13.94
N ASN A 257 13.13 -0.20 -13.49
CA ASN A 257 13.31 -1.33 -12.58
C ASN A 257 14.13 -2.45 -13.23
N GLU A 258 13.88 -2.74 -14.50
CA GLU A 258 14.64 -3.75 -15.23
C GLU A 258 16.10 -3.31 -15.40
N GLN A 259 16.34 -2.05 -15.74
CA GLN A 259 17.69 -1.48 -15.79
C GLN A 259 18.40 -1.57 -14.43
N LEU A 260 17.74 -1.19 -13.33
CA LEU A 260 18.30 -1.27 -11.98
C LEU A 260 18.61 -2.72 -11.56
N LYS A 261 17.76 -3.68 -11.92
CA LYS A 261 18.00 -5.10 -11.68
C LYS A 261 19.22 -5.59 -12.46
N GLN A 262 19.27 -5.35 -13.76
CA GLN A 262 20.41 -5.71 -14.62
C GLN A 262 21.70 -5.09 -14.11
N PHE A 263 21.63 -3.81 -13.70
CA PHE A 263 22.77 -3.10 -13.13
C PHE A 263 23.23 -3.70 -11.81
N SER A 264 22.32 -4.03 -10.91
CA SER A 264 22.63 -4.66 -9.62
C SER A 264 23.30 -6.02 -9.82
N LEU A 265 22.83 -6.82 -10.79
CA LEU A 265 23.44 -8.09 -11.17
C LEU A 265 24.84 -7.91 -11.79
N ALA A 266 24.98 -6.93 -12.70
CA ALA A 266 26.26 -6.58 -13.32
C ALA A 266 27.29 -6.20 -12.26
N LEU A 267 26.90 -5.35 -11.31
CA LEU A 267 27.75 -4.95 -10.21
C LEU A 267 28.08 -6.11 -9.29
N LEU A 268 27.15 -7.00 -8.94
CA LEU A 268 27.46 -8.19 -8.14
C LEU A 268 28.54 -9.05 -8.79
N ASN A 269 28.41 -9.28 -10.10
CA ASN A 269 29.39 -10.02 -10.89
C ASN A 269 30.74 -9.30 -10.94
N SER A 270 30.75 -7.99 -11.16
CA SER A 270 31.97 -7.19 -11.15
C SER A 270 32.56 -6.99 -9.76
N THR A 271 31.78 -7.00 -8.68
CA THR A 271 32.30 -6.89 -7.30
C THR A 271 33.10 -8.11 -6.90
N ALA A 272 32.84 -9.29 -7.48
CA ALA A 272 33.74 -10.43 -7.34
C ALA A 272 35.15 -10.15 -7.92
N GLU A 273 35.25 -9.28 -8.93
CA GLU A 273 36.52 -8.83 -9.54
C GLU A 273 37.08 -7.55 -8.88
N ILE A 274 36.21 -6.62 -8.48
CA ILE A 274 36.54 -5.30 -7.90
C ILE A 274 36.90 -5.41 -6.41
N MET A 275 36.44 -6.42 -5.67
CA MET A 275 36.85 -6.67 -4.28
C MET A 275 38.34 -6.96 -4.10
N GLN A 276 39.11 -7.08 -5.18
CA GLN A 276 40.58 -7.11 -5.15
C GLN A 276 41.23 -5.71 -5.10
N ASN A 277 40.47 -4.62 -5.21
CA ASN A 277 41.01 -3.26 -5.30
C ASN A 277 40.57 -2.38 -4.09
N PRO A 278 41.46 -2.13 -3.11
CA PRO A 278 41.12 -1.60 -1.77
C PRO A 278 40.81 -0.09 -1.67
N ASN A 279 40.80 0.66 -2.79
CA ASN A 279 40.71 2.12 -2.79
C ASN A 279 39.38 2.70 -3.32
N ASN A 280 38.32 1.89 -3.43
CA ASN A 280 37.10 2.34 -4.09
C ASN A 280 36.06 2.94 -3.10
N PRO A 281 35.63 4.20 -3.26
CA PRO A 281 34.65 4.87 -2.38
C PRO A 281 33.19 4.46 -2.66
N MET A 282 32.95 3.29 -3.25
CA MET A 282 31.59 2.80 -3.48
C MET A 282 30.98 2.38 -2.15
N SER A 283 30.12 3.24 -1.58
CA SER A 283 29.34 2.88 -0.38
C SER A 283 28.38 1.75 -0.75
N GLN A 284 28.53 0.58 -0.11
CA GLN A 284 27.64 -0.58 -0.28
C GLN A 284 26.16 -0.21 -0.10
N ASP A 285 25.88 0.86 0.64
CA ASP A 285 24.56 1.51 0.80
C ASP A 285 23.83 1.73 -0.53
N GLY A 286 24.54 2.20 -1.57
CA GLY A 286 23.93 2.45 -2.88
C GLY A 286 23.44 1.19 -3.59
N LEU A 287 24.10 0.06 -3.33
CA LEU A 287 23.75 -1.23 -3.91
C LEU A 287 22.53 -1.83 -3.19
N PHE A 288 22.52 -1.76 -1.86
CA PHE A 288 21.39 -2.22 -1.05
C PHE A 288 20.13 -1.40 -1.30
N SER A 289 20.24 -0.08 -1.41
CA SER A 289 19.09 0.78 -1.74
C SER A 289 18.49 0.47 -3.12
N ALA A 290 19.32 0.11 -4.11
CA ALA A 290 18.82 -0.26 -5.44
C ALA A 290 18.07 -1.61 -5.42
N ILE A 291 18.58 -2.59 -4.66
CA ILE A 291 17.94 -3.90 -4.49
C ILE A 291 16.64 -3.76 -3.69
N GLU A 292 16.67 -3.06 -2.55
CA GLU A 292 15.51 -2.79 -1.70
C GLU A 292 14.42 -2.06 -2.49
N PHE A 293 14.80 -1.08 -3.32
CA PHE A 293 13.85 -0.40 -4.19
C PHE A 293 13.19 -1.37 -5.18
N SER A 294 13.98 -2.21 -5.85
CA SER A 294 13.43 -3.18 -6.81
C SER A 294 12.42 -4.13 -6.15
N GLN A 295 12.60 -4.42 -4.85
CA GLN A 295 11.73 -5.26 -4.05
C GLN A 295 10.45 -4.54 -3.61
N ARG A 296 10.55 -3.29 -3.15
CA ARG A 296 9.40 -2.49 -2.71
C ARG A 296 8.67 -1.77 -3.84
N SER A 297 9.09 -2.06 -5.07
CA SER A 297 8.67 -1.33 -6.25
C SER A 297 7.15 -1.40 -6.47
N SER A 298 6.50 -2.53 -6.25
CA SER A 298 5.04 -2.66 -6.40
C SER A 298 4.26 -1.87 -5.34
N GLU A 299 4.77 -1.78 -4.11
CA GLU A 299 4.13 -1.04 -3.01
C GLU A 299 4.17 0.47 -3.26
N LEU A 300 5.28 0.97 -3.79
CA LEU A 300 5.46 2.39 -4.12
C LEU A 300 4.55 2.85 -5.28
N LEU A 301 4.07 1.94 -6.13
CA LEU A 301 3.11 2.27 -7.19
C LEU A 301 1.70 2.49 -6.67
N ALA A 302 1.34 1.82 -5.59
CA ALA A 302 0.04 1.94 -4.97
C ALA A 302 -0.05 3.22 -4.11
N ALA A 303 1.09 3.70 -3.61
CA ALA A 303 1.22 4.90 -2.77
C ALA A 303 0.94 6.23 -3.50
N ASP A 304 0.43 7.25 -2.79
CA ASP A 304 0.17 8.55 -3.43
C ASP A 304 1.47 9.18 -3.93
N TYR A 305 1.41 9.82 -5.11
CA TYR A 305 2.57 10.45 -5.73
C TYR A 305 3.26 11.47 -4.81
N ASN A 306 2.52 12.18 -3.95
CA ASN A 306 3.15 13.14 -3.03
C ASN A 306 4.02 12.44 -1.98
N GLU A 307 3.60 11.26 -1.53
CA GLU A 307 4.37 10.43 -0.59
C GLU A 307 5.52 9.71 -1.30
N THR A 308 5.32 9.33 -2.56
CA THR A 308 6.30 8.58 -3.34
C THR A 308 7.28 9.46 -4.08
N GLN A 309 6.98 10.75 -4.31
CA GLN A 309 7.85 11.68 -5.02
C GLN A 309 9.27 11.73 -4.41
N PRO A 310 9.46 11.86 -3.08
CA PRO A 310 10.79 11.82 -2.50
C PRO A 310 11.54 10.52 -2.80
N TYR A 311 10.82 9.39 -2.89
CA TYR A 311 11.39 8.09 -3.25
C TYR A 311 11.74 8.01 -4.73
N LEU A 312 10.90 8.54 -5.63
CA LEU A 312 11.19 8.62 -7.06
C LEU A 312 12.40 9.52 -7.34
N GLU A 313 12.51 10.64 -6.63
CA GLU A 313 13.69 11.52 -6.67
C GLU A 313 14.93 10.84 -6.09
N HIS A 314 14.79 10.07 -5.01
CA HIS A 314 15.89 9.29 -4.45
C HIS A 314 16.36 8.21 -5.44
N LEU A 315 15.44 7.53 -6.12
CA LEU A 315 15.77 6.56 -7.16
C LEU A 315 16.56 7.20 -8.30
N ALA A 316 16.12 8.36 -8.78
CA ALA A 316 16.86 9.08 -9.83
C ALA A 316 18.30 9.38 -9.38
N LYS A 317 18.50 9.75 -8.10
CA LYS A 317 19.85 9.96 -7.51
C LYS A 317 20.66 8.66 -7.41
N VAL A 318 20.05 7.56 -6.96
CA VAL A 318 20.71 6.24 -6.87
C VAL A 318 21.15 5.80 -8.26
N ARG A 319 20.27 5.93 -9.26
CA ARG A 319 20.59 5.61 -10.65
C ARG A 319 21.72 6.48 -11.20
N ASP A 320 21.70 7.79 -10.97
CA ASP A 320 22.78 8.69 -11.40
C ASP A 320 24.14 8.29 -10.79
N MET A 321 24.15 7.93 -9.52
CA MET A 321 25.34 7.42 -8.83
C MET A 321 25.82 6.10 -9.43
N LEU A 322 24.90 5.17 -9.70
CA LEU A 322 25.18 3.88 -10.32
C LEU A 322 25.76 4.07 -11.74
N GLN A 323 25.11 4.87 -12.59
CA GLN A 323 25.58 5.17 -13.95
C GLN A 323 26.97 5.84 -13.96
N ARG A 324 27.24 6.77 -13.04
CA ARG A 324 28.58 7.36 -12.89
C ARG A 324 29.62 6.29 -12.54
N THR A 325 29.26 5.39 -11.64
CA THR A 325 30.14 4.28 -11.22
C THR A 325 30.44 3.35 -12.40
N ALA A 326 29.43 2.95 -13.16
CA ALA A 326 29.63 2.15 -14.37
C ALA A 326 30.55 2.83 -15.38
N ARG A 327 30.38 4.12 -15.65
CA ARG A 327 31.26 4.89 -16.54
C ARG A 327 32.70 4.92 -16.05
N ILE A 328 32.93 5.10 -14.74
CA ILE A 328 34.28 5.09 -14.14
C ILE A 328 34.95 3.73 -14.34
N HIS A 329 34.19 2.64 -14.24
CA HIS A 329 34.69 1.28 -14.37
C HIS A 329 34.62 0.69 -15.79
N GLY A 330 34.16 1.48 -16.77
CA GLY A 330 33.96 0.98 -18.15
C GLY A 330 32.94 -0.15 -18.24
N LEU A 331 32.05 -0.28 -17.25
CA LEU A 331 30.95 -1.23 -17.29
C LEU A 331 29.87 -0.64 -18.19
N ASP A 332 29.58 -1.31 -19.30
CA ASP A 332 28.42 -0.99 -20.11
C ASP A 332 27.21 -1.80 -19.62
N PRO A 333 26.24 -1.16 -18.95
CA PRO A 333 25.06 -1.86 -18.44
C PRO A 333 24.19 -2.47 -19.54
N TYR A 334 24.37 -2.05 -20.80
CA TYR A 334 23.64 -2.58 -21.96
C TYR A 334 24.42 -3.68 -22.70
N ALA A 335 25.71 -3.90 -22.40
CA ALA A 335 26.54 -4.91 -23.08
C ALA A 335 26.38 -6.33 -22.51
N ILE A 336 25.79 -6.48 -21.32
CA ILE A 336 25.54 -7.80 -20.71
C ILE A 336 24.29 -8.40 -21.35
N SER A 337 24.46 -8.97 -22.53
CA SER A 337 23.36 -9.58 -23.30
C SER A 337 22.70 -10.77 -22.57
N SER A 338 21.41 -10.92 -22.90
CA SER A 338 20.30 -11.67 -22.28
C SER A 338 20.51 -13.14 -21.84
N PRO A 339 21.30 -14.04 -22.47
CA PRO A 339 21.20 -15.45 -22.10
C PRO A 339 21.90 -15.83 -20.79
N ALA A 340 22.97 -15.12 -20.39
CA ALA A 340 23.56 -15.32 -19.07
C ALA A 340 22.68 -14.72 -17.97
N VAL A 341 22.01 -13.60 -18.28
CA VAL A 341 21.07 -12.91 -17.38
C VAL A 341 19.79 -13.71 -17.21
N GLU A 342 19.21 -14.27 -18.27
CA GLU A 342 18.03 -15.15 -18.19
C GLU A 342 18.34 -16.44 -17.45
N ASN A 343 19.51 -17.06 -17.64
CA ASN A 343 19.85 -18.28 -16.90
C ASN A 343 20.12 -18.00 -15.40
N ILE A 344 20.60 -16.80 -15.04
CA ILE A 344 20.79 -16.40 -13.65
C ILE A 344 19.48 -15.88 -13.04
N ALA A 345 18.66 -15.15 -13.80
CA ALA A 345 17.31 -14.75 -13.41
C ALA A 345 16.38 -15.95 -13.31
N LEU A 346 16.55 -16.98 -14.14
CA LEU A 346 15.90 -18.29 -13.99
C LEU A 346 16.50 -19.07 -12.82
N ALA A 347 17.81 -19.02 -12.56
CA ALA A 347 18.38 -19.61 -11.34
C ALA A 347 17.96 -18.85 -10.04
N LEU A 348 17.59 -17.58 -10.14
CA LEU A 348 17.02 -16.75 -9.08
C LEU A 348 15.49 -16.90 -8.98
N ASN A 349 14.78 -17.11 -10.10
CA ASN A 349 13.32 -17.35 -10.16
C ASN A 349 12.94 -18.80 -9.83
N GLU A 350 13.75 -19.80 -10.21
CA GLU A 350 13.65 -21.20 -9.76
C GLU A 350 14.05 -21.33 -8.27
N ARG A 351 14.78 -20.33 -7.75
CA ARG A 351 14.91 -20.05 -6.31
C ARG A 351 13.84 -19.06 -5.81
N ASN A 352 12.60 -19.20 -6.28
CA ASN A 352 11.36 -18.57 -5.80
C ASN A 352 11.41 -17.14 -5.23
N LEU A 353 10.65 -16.25 -5.89
CA LEU A 353 10.29 -14.89 -5.45
C LEU A 353 9.44 -14.80 -4.16
N ASP A 354 8.99 -15.92 -3.58
CA ASP A 354 8.43 -15.98 -2.22
C ASP A 354 9.52 -16.24 -1.14
N ASN A 355 10.76 -16.49 -1.55
CA ASN A 355 11.86 -16.91 -0.67
C ASN A 355 12.89 -15.80 -0.39
N VAL A 356 12.67 -14.54 -0.77
CA VAL A 356 13.61 -13.46 -0.42
C VAL A 356 13.47 -13.00 1.03
N GLU A 357 12.35 -13.31 1.70
CA GLU A 357 12.34 -13.35 3.18
C GLU A 357 13.22 -14.48 3.74
N THR A 358 13.57 -15.51 2.96
CA THR A 358 14.20 -16.76 3.45
C THR A 358 15.72 -16.86 3.28
N VAL A 359 16.36 -16.02 2.44
CA VAL A 359 17.81 -16.18 2.17
C VAL A 359 18.65 -15.85 3.41
N ASP A 360 18.22 -14.94 4.27
CA ASP A 360 18.84 -14.72 5.60
C ASP A 360 18.06 -15.34 6.77
N ASP A 361 16.84 -15.85 6.52
CA ASP A 361 16.11 -16.65 7.50
C ASP A 361 16.78 -18.01 7.69
N THR A 362 17.49 -18.53 6.68
CA THR A 362 18.31 -19.76 6.83
C THR A 362 19.28 -19.66 8.01
N GLY A 363 20.02 -18.55 8.15
CA GLY A 363 20.93 -18.35 9.29
C GLY A 363 20.18 -18.28 10.63
N LEU A 364 19.03 -17.61 10.66
CA LEU A 364 18.20 -17.52 11.88
C LEU A 364 17.56 -18.87 12.24
N GLN A 365 17.13 -19.65 11.25
CA GLN A 365 16.55 -20.99 11.42
C GLN A 365 17.61 -22.01 11.85
N GLU A 366 18.83 -21.92 11.32
CA GLU A 366 19.98 -22.69 11.80
C GLU A 366 20.28 -22.35 13.26
N ARG A 367 20.29 -21.06 13.61
CA ARG A 367 20.47 -20.63 15.01
C ARG A 367 19.35 -21.13 15.90
N LEU A 368 18.09 -21.05 15.46
CA LEU A 368 16.94 -21.58 16.19
C LEU A 368 17.08 -23.09 16.42
N SER A 369 17.51 -23.82 15.41
CA SER A 369 17.75 -25.27 15.51
C SER A 369 18.86 -25.58 16.52
N SER A 370 19.98 -24.84 16.44
CA SER A 370 21.10 -24.94 17.38
C SER A 370 20.68 -24.62 18.83
N LEU A 371 19.89 -23.55 19.03
CA LEU A 371 19.35 -23.19 20.35
C LEU A 371 18.38 -24.25 20.89
N ASN A 372 17.52 -24.82 20.04
CA ASN A 372 16.66 -25.93 20.41
C ASN A 372 17.47 -27.14 20.93
N GLU A 373 18.54 -27.51 20.24
CA GLU A 373 19.41 -28.62 20.64
C GLU A 373 20.14 -28.33 21.97
N MET A 374 20.72 -27.13 22.10
CA MET A 374 21.38 -26.70 23.34
C MET A 374 20.40 -26.72 24.53
N ILE A 375 19.19 -26.19 24.36
CA ILE A 375 18.18 -26.16 25.41
C ILE A 375 17.72 -27.57 25.79
N ARG A 376 17.51 -28.46 24.81
CA ARG A 376 17.16 -29.87 25.07
C ARG A 376 18.23 -30.58 25.89
N SER A 377 19.51 -30.32 25.61
CA SER A 377 20.61 -30.93 26.39
C SER A 377 20.57 -30.50 27.86
N ILE A 378 20.22 -29.25 28.14
CA ILE A 378 20.15 -28.66 29.50
C ILE A 378 18.90 -29.12 30.25
N GLN A 379 17.78 -29.39 29.56
CA GLN A 379 16.54 -29.87 30.17
C GLN A 379 16.70 -31.20 30.91
N SER A 380 17.73 -32.00 30.58
CA SER A 380 18.04 -33.24 31.28
C SER A 380 18.64 -33.03 32.69
N ALA A 381 19.05 -31.80 33.04
CA ALA A 381 19.71 -31.51 34.31
C ALA A 381 18.69 -31.13 35.43
N PRO A 382 18.74 -31.77 36.61
CA PRO A 382 17.70 -31.69 37.65
C PRO A 382 17.70 -30.42 38.51
N ARG A 383 18.17 -29.26 38.02
CA ARG A 383 18.23 -28.02 38.83
C ARG A 383 17.36 -26.88 38.27
N PRO A 384 16.35 -26.42 39.05
CA PRO A 384 15.58 -25.23 38.71
C PRO A 384 16.39 -23.99 39.07
N SER A 385 16.87 -23.27 38.06
CA SER A 385 17.36 -21.89 38.22
C SER A 385 16.42 -20.99 37.41
N ALA A 386 16.03 -19.85 37.99
CA ALA A 386 15.13 -18.89 37.33
C ALA A 386 15.75 -18.29 36.06
N VAL A 387 17.08 -18.26 36.00
CA VAL A 387 17.86 -17.78 34.86
C VAL A 387 18.69 -18.95 34.32
N LYS A 388 18.71 -19.12 33.00
CA LYS A 388 19.50 -20.11 32.29
C LYS A 388 20.56 -19.40 31.46
N ILE A 389 21.80 -19.85 31.54
CA ILE A 389 22.92 -19.27 30.78
C ILE A 389 23.32 -20.30 29.72
N LEU A 390 23.29 -19.90 28.46
CA LEU A 390 23.76 -20.66 27.32
C LEU A 390 25.10 -20.08 26.87
N ASN A 391 26.13 -20.92 26.79
CA ASN A 391 27.43 -20.52 26.27
C ASN A 391 27.41 -20.74 24.75
N LEU A 392 27.41 -19.66 23.99
CA LEU A 392 27.60 -19.66 22.54
C LEU A 392 29.11 -19.70 22.23
N PRO A 393 29.52 -19.97 20.98
CA PRO A 393 30.95 -20.07 20.64
C PRO A 393 31.78 -18.83 21.01
N HIS A 394 31.22 -17.63 20.88
CA HIS A 394 31.91 -16.35 21.13
C HIS A 394 31.19 -15.42 22.12
N SER A 395 30.02 -15.82 22.63
CA SER A 395 29.23 -15.02 23.54
C SER A 395 28.44 -15.86 24.56
N THR A 396 27.76 -15.21 25.49
CA THR A 396 26.91 -15.88 26.49
C THR A 396 25.51 -15.32 26.42
N LEU A 397 24.53 -16.19 26.14
CA LEU A 397 23.13 -15.85 26.06
C LEU A 397 22.44 -16.17 27.39
N VAL A 398 21.91 -15.15 28.04
CA VAL A 398 21.13 -15.30 29.29
C VAL A 398 19.65 -15.38 28.93
N LEU A 399 18.96 -16.42 29.39
CA LEU A 399 17.54 -16.66 29.18
C LEU A 399 16.76 -16.57 30.50
N SER A 400 15.67 -15.82 30.47
CA SER A 400 14.63 -15.86 31.50
C SER A 400 13.85 -17.17 31.44
N SER A 401 13.13 -17.51 32.50
CA SER A 401 12.35 -18.75 32.56
C SER A 401 11.33 -18.88 31.43
N TRP A 402 10.61 -17.81 31.08
CA TRP A 402 9.61 -17.82 30.01
C TRP A 402 10.23 -17.95 28.61
N GLU A 403 11.39 -17.33 28.37
CA GLU A 403 12.15 -17.50 27.12
C GLU A 403 12.61 -18.94 26.98
N PHE A 404 13.13 -19.54 28.06
CA PHE A 404 13.53 -20.95 28.07
C PHE A 404 12.34 -21.91 27.87
N ASP A 405 11.20 -21.60 28.47
CA ASP A 405 9.98 -22.39 28.37
C ASP A 405 9.35 -22.32 26.98
N ALA A 406 9.54 -21.23 26.22
CA ALA A 406 9.07 -21.12 24.84
C ALA A 406 9.69 -22.19 23.91
N PHE A 407 10.90 -22.69 24.23
CA PHE A 407 11.57 -23.76 23.47
C PHE A 407 11.13 -25.18 23.90
N LYS A 408 10.29 -25.31 24.94
CA LYS A 408 9.70 -26.60 25.28
C LYS A 408 8.61 -26.96 24.26
N PRO A 409 8.42 -28.25 23.94
CA PRO A 409 7.26 -28.66 23.15
C PRO A 409 5.99 -28.24 23.89
N ALA A 410 5.16 -27.41 23.25
CA ALA A 410 3.96 -26.87 23.85
C ALA A 410 3.00 -28.02 24.21
N SER A 411 2.63 -28.13 25.48
CA SER A 411 1.68 -29.13 25.96
C SER A 411 0.22 -28.76 25.71
N SER A 412 -0.06 -27.54 25.23
CA SER A 412 -1.41 -27.01 25.02
C SER A 412 -1.66 -26.59 23.57
N ASP A 413 -2.86 -26.92 23.05
CA ASP A 413 -3.31 -26.64 21.68
C ASP A 413 -3.80 -25.22 21.42
N SER A 414 -3.60 -24.27 22.35
CA SER A 414 -3.98 -22.88 22.10
C SER A 414 -3.11 -22.27 21.00
N TYR A 415 -3.75 -21.93 19.87
CA TYR A 415 -3.12 -21.23 18.75
C TYR A 415 -2.35 -19.98 19.20
N PHE A 416 -2.92 -19.22 20.13
CA PHE A 416 -2.29 -18.00 20.66
C PHE A 416 -0.98 -18.28 21.40
N THR A 417 -0.93 -19.36 22.17
CA THR A 417 0.29 -19.76 22.88
C THR A 417 1.40 -20.16 21.90
N ARG A 418 1.04 -20.82 20.79
CA ARG A 418 2.00 -21.17 19.73
C ARG A 418 2.58 -19.92 19.06
N LEU A 419 1.71 -18.97 18.70
CA LEU A 419 2.13 -17.70 18.10
C LEU A 419 3.07 -16.93 19.03
N THR A 420 2.68 -16.79 20.30
CA THR A 420 3.49 -16.14 21.34
C THR A 420 4.87 -16.80 21.46
N TYR A 421 4.92 -18.13 21.51
CA TYR A 421 6.18 -18.86 21.65
C TYR A 421 7.08 -18.73 20.43
N ASP A 422 6.52 -18.70 19.22
CA ASP A 422 7.33 -18.55 18.01
C ASP A 422 7.92 -17.15 17.88
N VAL A 423 7.18 -16.10 18.23
CA VAL A 423 7.75 -14.73 18.30
C VAL A 423 8.87 -14.66 19.34
N LEU A 424 8.67 -15.26 20.54
CA LEU A 424 9.70 -15.31 21.58
C LEU A 424 10.96 -16.06 21.12
N LYS A 425 10.83 -17.21 20.47
CA LYS A 425 11.96 -17.98 19.94
C LYS A 425 12.76 -17.18 18.91
N ARG A 426 12.08 -16.58 17.92
CA ARG A 426 12.73 -15.75 16.89
C ARG A 426 13.47 -14.57 17.51
N SER A 427 12.86 -13.92 18.49
CA SER A 427 13.48 -12.83 19.25
C SER A 427 14.75 -13.26 19.97
N VAL A 428 14.71 -14.41 20.65
CA VAL A 428 15.87 -14.97 21.36
C VAL A 428 16.99 -15.35 20.39
N ALA A 429 16.65 -15.91 19.22
CA ALA A 429 17.63 -16.23 18.19
C ALA A 429 18.31 -14.98 17.61
N LEU A 430 17.56 -13.90 17.37
CA LEU A 430 18.13 -12.62 16.95
C LEU A 430 19.05 -12.01 18.02
N ILE A 431 18.67 -12.07 19.30
CA ILE A 431 19.53 -11.62 20.41
C ILE A 431 20.84 -12.42 20.41
N ALA A 432 20.77 -13.73 20.20
CA ALA A 432 21.94 -14.60 20.12
C ALA A 432 22.86 -14.20 18.95
N GLU A 433 22.30 -14.00 17.76
CA GLU A 433 23.06 -13.58 16.57
C GLU A 433 23.71 -12.21 16.75
N ILE A 434 22.97 -11.25 17.29
CA ILE A 434 23.48 -9.92 17.62
C ILE A 434 24.69 -10.02 18.57
N GLN A 435 24.58 -10.79 19.65
CA GLN A 435 25.64 -10.93 20.63
C GLN A 435 26.88 -11.63 20.05
N GLU A 436 26.68 -12.67 19.25
CA GLU A 436 27.76 -13.44 18.65
C GLU A 436 28.51 -12.64 17.58
N ASN A 437 27.81 -12.00 16.66
CA ASN A 437 28.42 -11.17 15.63
C ASN A 437 29.07 -9.93 16.23
N LEU A 438 28.55 -9.40 17.33
CA LEU A 438 29.19 -8.30 18.07
C LEU A 438 30.49 -8.75 18.74
N ALA A 439 30.53 -9.96 19.29
CA ALA A 439 31.75 -10.53 19.85
C ALA A 439 32.81 -10.77 18.76
N LEU A 440 32.39 -11.33 17.62
CA LEU A 440 33.25 -11.54 16.45
C LEU A 440 33.77 -10.24 15.83
N TYR A 441 32.92 -9.22 15.72
CA TYR A 441 33.32 -7.87 15.30
C TYR A 441 34.44 -7.32 16.19
N LYS A 442 34.29 -7.45 17.51
CA LYS A 442 35.32 -7.01 18.47
C LYS A 442 36.59 -7.84 18.38
N LEU A 443 36.48 -9.15 18.17
CA LEU A 443 37.63 -10.05 18.03
C LEU A 443 38.44 -9.75 16.76
N HIS A 444 37.76 -9.36 15.69
CA HIS A 444 38.37 -9.07 14.39
C HIS A 444 38.49 -7.57 14.10
N SER A 445 38.51 -6.71 15.12
CA SER A 445 38.60 -5.25 14.95
C SER A 445 39.84 -4.78 14.20
N ASP A 446 40.91 -5.59 14.24
CA ASP A 446 42.18 -5.29 13.58
C ASP A 446 42.17 -5.64 12.09
N SER A 447 41.21 -6.47 11.64
CA SER A 447 41.01 -6.83 10.24
C SER A 447 39.81 -6.09 9.68
N PHE A 448 40.07 -5.09 8.83
CA PHE A 448 39.02 -4.29 8.21
C PHE A 448 37.99 -5.15 7.43
N GLN A 449 38.46 -6.18 6.71
CA GLN A 449 37.59 -7.03 5.90
C GLN A 449 36.63 -7.88 6.75
N LEU A 450 37.16 -8.54 7.79
CA LEU A 450 36.34 -9.39 8.66
C LEU A 450 35.41 -8.56 9.53
N SER A 451 35.92 -7.46 10.12
CA SER A 451 35.08 -6.54 10.90
C SER A 451 33.95 -5.93 10.07
N ASN A 452 34.19 -5.57 8.81
CA ASN A 452 33.13 -5.05 7.96
C ASN A 452 32.06 -6.11 7.65
N SER A 453 32.44 -7.37 7.41
CA SER A 453 31.48 -8.47 7.20
C SER A 453 30.55 -8.67 8.41
N TYR A 454 31.10 -8.66 9.63
CA TYR A 454 30.29 -8.77 10.85
C TYR A 454 29.45 -7.52 11.10
N LEU A 455 29.94 -6.34 10.75
CA LEU A 455 29.20 -5.09 10.89
C LEU A 455 27.95 -5.07 9.99
N MET A 456 28.06 -5.57 8.75
CA MET A 456 26.93 -5.69 7.82
C MET A 456 25.87 -6.65 8.36
N LYS A 457 26.29 -7.82 8.86
CA LYS A 457 25.39 -8.77 9.53
C LYS A 457 24.70 -8.14 10.74
N LEU A 458 25.44 -7.38 11.56
CA LEU A 458 24.88 -6.67 12.70
C LEU A 458 23.83 -5.63 12.27
N ASN A 459 24.08 -4.89 11.20
CA ASN A 459 23.11 -3.92 10.67
C ASN A 459 21.83 -4.62 10.21
N PHE A 460 21.96 -5.71 9.46
CA PHE A 460 20.82 -6.55 9.05
C PHE A 460 20.02 -7.06 10.25
N TYR A 461 20.66 -7.65 11.25
CA TYR A 461 19.96 -8.16 12.43
C TYR A 461 19.34 -7.05 13.27
N VAL A 462 19.88 -5.83 13.28
CA VAL A 462 19.24 -4.68 13.94
C VAL A 462 17.93 -4.30 13.25
N LEU A 463 17.88 -4.27 11.91
CA LEU A 463 16.65 -4.01 11.17
C LEU A 463 15.60 -5.10 11.41
N GLN A 464 16.01 -6.37 11.37
CA GLN A 464 15.10 -7.48 11.69
C GLN A 464 14.60 -7.42 13.14
N ALA A 465 15.47 -7.06 14.07
CA ALA A 465 15.11 -6.90 15.48
C ALA A 465 14.09 -5.77 15.71
N GLN A 466 14.13 -4.70 14.91
CA GLN A 466 13.10 -3.65 14.97
C GLN A 466 11.73 -4.17 14.50
N LYS A 467 11.68 -4.89 13.37
CA LYS A 467 10.44 -5.55 12.87
C LYS A 467 9.85 -6.51 13.91
N ILE A 468 10.69 -7.37 14.50
CA ILE A 468 10.23 -8.30 15.55
C ILE A 468 9.84 -7.57 16.84
N ALA A 469 10.48 -6.44 17.18
CA ALA A 469 10.09 -5.64 18.33
C ALA A 469 8.69 -5.00 18.18
N GLU A 470 8.29 -4.64 16.96
CA GLU A 470 6.92 -4.19 16.65
C GLU A 470 5.92 -5.35 16.76
N GLU A 471 6.28 -6.54 16.25
CA GLU A 471 5.47 -7.75 16.38
C GLU A 471 5.25 -8.13 17.86
N LEU A 472 6.30 -8.11 18.68
CA LEU A 472 6.21 -8.34 20.13
C LEU A 472 5.29 -7.33 20.83
N GLU A 473 5.28 -6.07 20.40
CA GLU A 473 4.40 -5.03 20.98
C GLU A 473 2.93 -5.29 20.63
N LYS A 474 2.67 -5.66 19.38
CA LYS A 474 1.32 -6.01 18.91
C LYS A 474 0.79 -7.23 19.67
N GLU A 475 1.59 -8.28 19.81
CA GLU A 475 1.19 -9.48 20.56
C GLU A 475 1.05 -9.20 22.06
N SER A 476 1.87 -8.31 22.64
CA SER A 476 1.75 -7.87 24.03
C SER A 476 0.43 -7.11 24.27
N SER A 477 0.05 -6.23 23.34
CA SER A 477 -1.22 -5.51 23.36
C SER A 477 -2.40 -6.49 23.27
N SER A 478 -2.35 -7.44 22.32
CA SER A 478 -3.39 -8.47 22.18
C SER A 478 -3.51 -9.38 23.41
N ALA A 479 -2.39 -9.72 24.05
CA ALA A 479 -2.39 -10.46 25.32
C ALA A 479 -3.05 -9.65 26.45
N THR A 480 -2.83 -8.33 26.48
CA THR A 480 -3.46 -7.42 27.46
C THR A 480 -4.97 -7.36 27.28
N ASP A 481 -5.46 -7.23 26.05
CA ASP A 481 -6.89 -7.21 25.74
C ASP A 481 -7.59 -8.51 26.16
N ARG A 482 -6.87 -9.64 26.08
CA ARG A 482 -7.34 -10.96 26.50
C ARG A 482 -7.17 -11.25 27.98
N GLN A 483 -6.74 -10.26 28.77
CA GLN A 483 -6.47 -10.39 30.21
C GLN A 483 -5.38 -11.43 30.54
N GLN A 484 -4.46 -11.69 29.60
CA GLN A 484 -3.31 -12.58 29.79
C GLN A 484 -2.08 -11.77 30.23
N ILE A 485 -2.16 -11.20 31.42
CA ILE A 485 -1.19 -10.21 31.92
C ILE A 485 0.24 -10.76 31.96
N ASP A 486 0.43 -12.00 32.41
CA ASP A 486 1.76 -12.61 32.46
C ASP A 486 2.40 -12.74 31.06
N ALA A 487 1.60 -13.11 30.05
CA ALA A 487 2.07 -13.21 28.67
C ALA A 487 2.44 -11.83 28.10
N ALA A 488 1.61 -10.81 28.36
CA ALA A 488 1.88 -9.43 27.96
C ALA A 488 3.19 -8.91 28.57
N CYS A 489 3.40 -9.13 29.88
CA CYS A 489 4.62 -8.77 30.59
C CYS A 489 5.85 -9.50 30.02
N ASN A 490 5.75 -10.81 29.74
CA ASN A 490 6.85 -11.60 29.19
C ASN A 490 7.25 -11.15 27.77
N LEU A 491 6.27 -10.84 26.92
CA LEU A 491 6.49 -10.31 25.57
C LEU A 491 7.15 -8.93 25.63
N SER A 492 6.64 -8.03 26.48
CA SER A 492 7.19 -6.68 26.68
C SER A 492 8.62 -6.71 27.24
N ALA A 493 8.90 -7.58 28.22
CA ALA A 493 10.25 -7.75 28.76
C ALA A 493 11.25 -8.28 27.71
N THR A 494 10.81 -9.21 26.85
CA THR A 494 11.63 -9.76 25.78
C THR A 494 11.88 -8.71 24.68
N ARG A 495 10.88 -7.88 24.36
CA ARG A 495 11.00 -6.74 23.46
C ARG A 495 12.05 -5.75 23.96
N GLN A 496 11.98 -5.36 25.23
CA GLN A 496 12.97 -4.45 25.82
C GLN A 496 14.38 -5.02 25.74
N LYS A 497 14.56 -6.31 26.04
CA LYS A 497 15.85 -6.99 25.96
C LYS A 497 16.42 -7.05 24.52
N LEU A 498 15.56 -7.23 23.53
CA LEU A 498 15.92 -7.17 22.10
C LEU A 498 16.39 -5.75 21.72
N LEU A 499 15.61 -4.72 22.09
CA LEU A 499 15.96 -3.32 21.85
C LEU A 499 17.26 -2.90 22.56
N ASP A 500 17.47 -3.35 23.79
CA ASP A 500 18.72 -3.11 24.53
C ASP A 500 19.93 -3.74 23.82
N SER A 501 19.73 -4.87 23.14
CA SER A 501 20.77 -5.51 22.34
C SER A 501 21.10 -4.68 21.08
N CYS A 502 20.10 -4.11 20.41
CA CYS A 502 20.29 -3.19 19.28
C CYS A 502 20.96 -1.88 19.70
N ASN A 503 20.57 -1.31 20.84
CA ASN A 503 21.13 -0.06 21.35
C ASN A 503 22.63 -0.16 21.67
N LYS A 504 23.13 -1.36 22.01
CA LYS A 504 24.57 -1.62 22.17
C LYS A 504 25.34 -1.59 20.84
N ILE A 505 24.68 -1.91 19.73
CA ILE A 505 25.29 -1.93 18.38
C ILE A 505 25.29 -0.53 17.77
N LYS A 506 24.21 0.23 17.95
CA LYS A 506 24.00 1.55 17.32
C LYS A 506 25.24 2.47 17.32
N PRO A 507 25.92 2.74 18.45
CA PRO A 507 27.09 3.62 18.46
C PRO A 507 28.30 3.03 17.70
N ILE A 508 28.38 1.71 17.56
CA ILE A 508 29.45 1.02 16.82
C ILE A 508 29.23 1.19 15.32
N VAL A 509 27.98 1.03 14.86
CA VAL A 509 27.60 1.27 13.47
C VAL A 509 27.78 2.73 13.09
N GLU A 510 27.30 3.66 13.91
CA GLU A 510 27.48 5.11 13.68
C GLU A 510 28.96 5.50 13.61
N LYS A 511 29.79 4.97 14.51
CA LYS A 511 31.23 5.21 14.50
C LYS A 511 31.92 4.60 13.27
N ALA A 512 31.48 3.43 12.82
CA ALA A 512 32.03 2.79 11.64
C ALA A 512 31.65 3.56 10.36
N ILE A 513 30.41 4.01 10.24
CA ILE A 513 29.94 4.87 9.15
C ILE A 513 30.72 6.19 9.12
N SER A 514 30.97 6.81 10.28
CA SER A 514 31.72 8.08 10.35
C SER A 514 33.20 8.01 9.91
N LYS A 515 33.73 6.79 9.76
CA LYS A 515 35.11 6.55 9.30
C LYS A 515 35.20 6.27 7.80
N ILE A 516 34.06 6.01 7.16
CA ILE A 516 33.90 5.89 5.71
C ILE A 516 33.66 7.30 5.18
#